data_AF-A0A177SQI1-F1
#
_entry.id   AF-A0A177SQI1-F1
#
_cell.length_a   1.000
_cell.length_b   1.000
_cell.length_c   1.000
_cell.angle_alpha   90.00
_cell.angle_beta   90.00
_cell.angle_gamma   90.00
#
_symmetry.space_group_name_H-M   'P 1'
#
loop_
_entity.id
_entity.type
_entity.pdbx_description
1 polymer ?
#
loop_
_entity_poly.entity_id
_entity_poly.type
_entity_poly.pdbx_seq_one_letter_code
_entity_poly.pdbx_strand_id
1 'polypeptide(L)'
;MVQTVEYWRETDQSWHQGPPGIAVVTGDDNYIGNHPVTGVAQFMTFPATFRGLVGDALRYIHATPAGRQILLPLSAASVVSILPSQGGNTVATRGGGAMNLVAEELTPASMIGGVTQAALNRINVPHYAQASWLTHMINSSPELLLDAVPGAGTGFFARLEKARQYANQWGLLADRRYLRWTSSNEGYFNDQTLGRSLDAGGYNIGITLHEVAGWIAGNPLPARLSPRAQNHALVATLAALRDVSPSANGAESVIGWNPYASNPLNLSRPPAIGLAHELIHAYYSGLGQQLGRDFGHPSTVLFEFLCVGLGPWDEAPISENGIRRHWYSHAVPLMGPAEKQSRKAMPKRIKYL
;
A
#
# COMPACT_ATOMS: atom_id res chain seq x y z
N MET A 1 30.26 15.89 -7.43
CA MET A 1 29.02 15.51 -6.72
C MET A 1 28.97 14.00 -6.76
N VAL A 2 29.10 13.32 -5.62
CA VAL A 2 29.19 11.86 -5.59
C VAL A 2 28.11 11.31 -4.67
N GLN A 3 27.08 10.71 -5.25
CA GLN A 3 26.23 9.79 -4.49
C GLN A 3 26.97 8.45 -4.38
N THR A 4 26.98 7.88 -3.17
CA THR A 4 27.50 6.54 -2.93
C THR A 4 26.32 5.59 -2.74
N VAL A 5 26.40 4.44 -3.40
CA VAL A 5 25.36 3.41 -3.40
C VAL A 5 26.00 2.09 -3.04
N GLU A 6 25.37 1.36 -2.12
CA GLU A 6 25.72 -0.02 -1.79
C GLU A 6 24.50 -0.92 -1.99
N TYR A 7 24.74 -2.20 -2.23
CA TYR A 7 23.73 -3.19 -2.57
C TYR A 7 23.58 -4.17 -1.41
N TRP A 8 22.38 -4.26 -0.86
CA TRP A 8 22.06 -5.27 0.16
C TRP A 8 21.57 -6.56 -0.51
N ARG A 9 22.21 -7.69 -0.19
CA ARG A 9 21.86 -9.00 -0.75
C ARG A 9 21.08 -9.82 0.26
N GLU A 10 19.94 -10.33 -0.17
CA GLU A 10 19.08 -11.16 0.68
C GLU A 10 19.75 -12.49 1.06
N THR A 11 20.52 -13.07 0.14
CA THR A 11 21.12 -14.41 0.27
C THR A 11 22.14 -14.53 1.40
N ASP A 12 22.93 -13.49 1.63
CA ASP A 12 23.94 -13.43 2.69
C ASP A 12 23.67 -12.33 3.73
N GLN A 13 22.60 -11.55 3.53
CA GLN A 13 22.20 -10.41 4.36
C GLN A 13 23.32 -9.37 4.57
N SER A 14 24.20 -9.22 3.58
CA SER A 14 25.38 -8.36 3.64
C SER A 14 25.41 -7.29 2.54
N TRP A 15 26.37 -6.37 2.66
CA TRP A 15 26.51 -5.21 1.79
C TRP A 15 27.60 -5.43 0.74
N HIS A 16 27.31 -5.03 -0.48
CA HIS A 16 28.18 -5.20 -1.64
C HIS A 16 28.32 -3.89 -2.42
N GLN A 17 29.46 -3.70 -3.08
CA GLN A 17 29.74 -2.48 -3.86
C GLN A 17 29.03 -2.46 -5.22
N GLY A 18 28.46 -3.59 -5.67
CA GLY A 18 27.81 -3.70 -6.96
C GLY A 18 26.68 -4.73 -6.98
N PRO A 19 25.84 -4.70 -8.04
CA PRO A 19 24.73 -5.61 -8.19
C PRO A 19 25.20 -7.07 -8.27
N PRO A 20 24.30 -8.05 -7.98
CA PRO A 20 22.90 -7.84 -7.65
C PRO A 20 22.67 -7.34 -6.21
N GLY A 21 21.48 -6.82 -5.94
CA GLY A 21 21.00 -6.47 -4.60
C GLY A 21 19.98 -5.33 -4.60
N ILE A 22 19.39 -5.04 -3.44
CA ILE A 22 18.60 -3.83 -3.25
C ILE A 22 19.58 -2.66 -3.13
N ALA A 23 19.53 -1.72 -4.07
CA ALA A 23 20.39 -0.55 -4.05
C ALA A 23 19.98 0.38 -2.90
N VAL A 24 20.95 0.91 -2.16
CA VAL A 24 20.70 1.83 -1.05
C VAL A 24 21.67 2.99 -1.17
N VAL A 25 21.15 4.21 -1.12
CA VAL A 25 21.99 5.41 -1.03
C VAL A 25 22.61 5.44 0.37
N THR A 26 23.94 5.41 0.43
CA THR A 26 24.71 5.37 1.68
C THR A 26 25.47 6.66 1.97
N GLY A 27 25.47 7.59 1.01
CA GLY A 27 26.05 8.92 1.14
C GLY A 27 25.66 9.79 -0.04
N ASP A 28 25.44 11.07 0.22
CA ASP A 28 25.12 12.08 -0.80
C ASP A 28 25.65 13.45 -0.34
N ASP A 29 26.63 14.00 -1.07
CA ASP A 29 27.23 15.31 -0.80
C ASP A 29 26.23 16.47 -0.94
N ASN A 30 25.13 16.26 -1.65
CA ASN A 30 24.07 17.24 -1.90
C ASN A 30 22.77 16.85 -1.22
N TYR A 31 22.83 16.08 -0.13
CA TYR A 31 21.65 15.68 0.60
C TYR A 31 20.82 16.90 1.02
N ILE A 32 19.58 16.95 0.56
CA ILE A 32 18.59 17.89 1.05
C ILE A 32 17.83 17.18 2.17
N GLY A 33 17.73 17.82 3.33
CA GLY A 33 16.95 17.38 4.48
C GLY A 33 16.00 18.47 4.94
N ASN A 34 15.01 18.10 5.77
CA ASN A 34 14.17 19.09 6.45
C ASN A 34 14.88 19.59 7.72
N HIS A 35 15.05 20.89 7.85
CA HIS A 35 15.60 21.49 9.06
C HIS A 35 14.73 21.10 10.28
N PRO A 36 15.31 20.55 11.36
CA PRO A 36 14.54 19.94 12.45
C PRO A 36 13.62 20.91 13.21
N VAL A 37 13.94 22.20 13.18
CA VAL A 37 13.15 23.26 13.84
C VAL A 37 12.13 23.93 12.90
N THR A 38 12.50 24.26 11.67
CA THR A 38 11.66 25.07 10.76
C THR A 38 10.88 24.23 9.76
N GLY A 39 11.24 22.95 9.58
CA GLY A 39 10.64 22.07 8.59
C GLY A 39 10.97 22.43 7.13
N VAL A 40 11.84 23.41 6.90
CA VAL A 40 12.22 23.86 5.56
C VAL A 40 13.28 22.92 4.98
N ALA A 41 13.10 22.55 3.70
CA ALA A 41 14.07 21.77 2.96
C ALA A 41 15.35 22.60 2.70
N GLN A 42 16.50 22.06 3.07
CA GLN A 42 17.81 22.70 2.90
C GLN A 42 18.93 21.67 2.75
N PHE A 43 20.10 22.09 2.27
CA PHE A 43 21.28 21.24 2.27
C PHE A 43 21.69 20.87 3.70
N MET A 44 21.91 19.58 3.92
CA MET A 44 22.27 19.02 5.23
C MET A 44 23.30 17.93 5.04
N THR A 45 24.01 17.59 6.13
CA THR A 45 24.85 16.41 6.15
C THR A 45 24.00 15.15 5.96
N PHE A 46 24.44 14.26 5.07
CA PHE A 46 23.81 12.96 4.89
C PHE A 46 23.77 12.18 6.23
N PRO A 47 22.64 11.58 6.60
CA PRO A 47 22.54 10.87 7.86
C PRO A 47 23.37 9.59 7.87
N ALA A 48 24.52 9.60 8.55
CA ALA A 48 25.45 8.45 8.64
C ALA A 48 24.81 7.17 9.20
N THR A 49 23.69 7.28 9.93
CA THR A 49 22.96 6.13 10.49
C THR A 49 22.02 5.46 9.49
N PHE A 50 21.70 6.10 8.35
CA PHE A 50 20.67 5.63 7.42
C PHE A 50 20.96 4.24 6.87
N ARG A 51 22.20 4.00 6.41
CA ARG A 51 22.65 2.69 5.93
C ARG A 51 22.41 1.59 6.97
N GLY A 52 22.78 1.83 8.22
CA GLY A 52 22.58 0.88 9.32
C GLY A 52 21.10 0.58 9.56
N LEU A 53 20.27 1.62 9.59
CA LEU A 53 18.82 1.50 9.78
C LEU A 53 18.15 0.70 8.65
N VAL A 54 18.58 0.89 7.39
CA VAL A 54 18.08 0.10 6.26
C VAL A 54 18.49 -1.36 6.43
N GLY A 55 19.75 -1.62 6.77
CA GLY A 55 20.26 -2.98 6.96
C GLY A 55 19.55 -3.73 8.09
N ASP A 56 19.26 -3.06 9.22
CA ASP A 56 18.48 -3.63 10.32
C ASP A 56 17.03 -3.92 9.86
N ALA A 57 16.38 -2.97 9.21
CA ALA A 57 15.01 -3.14 8.72
C ALA A 57 14.87 -4.30 7.72
N LEU A 58 15.77 -4.39 6.73
CA LEU A 58 15.77 -5.49 5.76
C LEU A 58 15.99 -6.85 6.43
N ARG A 59 16.86 -6.93 7.44
CA ARG A 59 17.08 -8.15 8.24
C ARG A 59 15.83 -8.57 9.01
N TYR A 60 15.12 -7.61 9.63
CA TYR A 60 13.88 -7.87 10.36
C TYR A 60 12.75 -8.33 9.43
N ILE A 61 12.63 -7.72 8.26
CA ILE A 61 11.67 -8.12 7.23
C ILE A 61 11.99 -9.54 6.76
N HIS A 62 13.24 -9.81 6.38
CA HIS A 62 13.72 -11.12 5.93
C HIS A 62 13.48 -12.26 6.93
N ALA A 63 13.47 -11.95 8.23
CA ALA A 63 13.18 -12.94 9.27
C ALA A 63 11.76 -13.53 9.15
N THR A 64 10.82 -12.79 8.56
CA THR A 64 9.44 -13.27 8.35
C THR A 64 9.31 -14.07 7.05
N PRO A 65 8.46 -15.11 6.99
CA PRO A 65 8.25 -15.89 5.76
C PRO A 65 7.80 -15.03 4.55
N ALA A 66 6.88 -14.09 4.77
CA ALA A 66 6.41 -13.16 3.74
C ALA A 66 7.54 -12.22 3.28
N GLY A 67 8.29 -11.65 4.22
CA GLY A 67 9.40 -10.75 3.91
C GLY A 67 10.52 -11.43 3.11
N ARG A 68 10.82 -12.71 3.39
CA ARG A 68 11.77 -13.48 2.57
C ARG A 68 11.30 -13.63 1.12
N GLN A 69 10.03 -13.99 0.91
CA GLN A 69 9.45 -14.13 -0.44
C GLN A 69 9.45 -12.81 -1.23
N ILE A 70 9.40 -11.67 -0.54
CA ILE A 70 9.51 -10.34 -1.14
C ILE A 70 10.96 -9.99 -1.46
N LEU A 71 11.86 -10.13 -0.50
CA LEU A 71 13.23 -9.62 -0.60
C LEU A 71 14.09 -10.42 -1.58
N LEU A 72 13.89 -11.73 -1.68
CA LEU A 72 14.65 -12.59 -2.59
C LEU A 72 14.56 -12.14 -4.06
N PRO A 73 13.36 -12.01 -4.67
CA PRO A 73 13.25 -11.57 -6.06
C PRO A 73 13.65 -10.10 -6.25
N LEU A 74 13.34 -9.20 -5.31
CA LEU A 74 13.73 -7.80 -5.40
C LEU A 74 15.26 -7.62 -5.40
N SER A 75 15.95 -8.37 -4.52
CA SER A 75 17.40 -8.38 -4.42
C SER A 75 18.04 -9.00 -5.66
N ALA A 76 17.52 -10.14 -6.14
CA ALA A 76 18.05 -10.81 -7.33
C ALA A 76 17.93 -9.97 -8.60
N ALA A 77 16.79 -9.31 -8.80
CA ALA A 77 16.53 -8.49 -9.99
C ALA A 77 17.22 -7.12 -9.94
N SER A 78 17.60 -6.63 -8.75
CA SER A 78 18.20 -5.30 -8.55
C SER A 78 17.34 -4.14 -9.06
N VAL A 79 16.02 -4.31 -8.97
CA VAL A 79 15.01 -3.38 -9.50
C VAL A 79 14.51 -2.38 -8.45
N VAL A 80 15.14 -2.31 -7.27
CA VAL A 80 14.72 -1.44 -6.18
C VAL A 80 15.89 -0.62 -5.67
N SER A 81 15.66 0.69 -5.52
CA SER A 81 16.56 1.60 -4.84
C SER A 81 15.90 2.25 -3.62
N ILE A 82 16.57 2.28 -2.47
CA ILE A 82 16.12 2.93 -1.24
C ILE A 82 16.96 4.19 -1.00
N LEU A 83 16.29 5.31 -0.77
CA LEU A 83 16.91 6.59 -0.40
C LEU A 83 16.20 7.21 0.81
N PRO A 84 16.87 8.10 1.55
CA PRO A 84 16.23 8.81 2.65
C PRO A 84 15.09 9.71 2.14
N SER A 85 13.94 9.65 2.80
CA SER A 85 12.82 10.59 2.59
C SER A 85 12.76 11.61 3.71
N GLN A 86 12.43 12.85 3.35
CA GLN A 86 12.20 13.94 4.31
C GLN A 86 10.75 13.97 4.84
N GLY A 87 9.84 13.27 4.14
CA GLY A 87 8.42 13.22 4.46
C GLY A 87 8.02 11.86 5.03
N GLY A 88 6.87 11.35 4.58
CA GLY A 88 6.48 9.96 4.82
C GLY A 88 7.30 8.98 3.99
N ASN A 89 6.91 7.71 4.08
CA ASN A 89 7.42 6.71 3.17
C ASN A 89 6.72 6.86 1.81
N THR A 90 7.43 6.58 0.74
CA THR A 90 6.90 6.63 -0.62
C THR A 90 7.53 5.55 -1.48
N VAL A 91 6.78 5.14 -2.49
CA VAL A 91 7.25 4.32 -3.60
C VAL A 91 6.91 5.02 -4.90
N ALA A 92 7.88 5.06 -5.82
CA ALA A 92 7.69 5.56 -7.17
C ALA A 92 8.20 4.52 -8.17
N THR A 93 7.39 4.19 -9.17
CA THR A 93 7.79 3.27 -10.23
C THR A 93 8.47 4.03 -11.37
N ARG A 94 9.50 3.43 -11.98
CA ARG A 94 10.18 3.96 -13.16
C ARG A 94 9.75 3.19 -14.39
N GLY A 95 9.14 3.90 -15.35
CA GLY A 95 8.67 3.32 -16.61
C GLY A 95 7.21 2.83 -16.54
N GLY A 96 6.74 2.23 -17.64
CA GLY A 96 5.46 1.52 -17.71
C GLY A 96 5.62 0.04 -17.36
N GLY A 97 4.51 -0.69 -17.19
CA GLY A 97 4.55 -2.13 -16.91
C GLY A 97 4.44 -2.52 -15.44
N ALA A 98 4.16 -1.58 -14.53
CA ALA A 98 3.98 -1.88 -13.10
C ALA A 98 2.65 -2.58 -12.80
N MET A 99 1.61 -2.27 -13.57
CA MET A 99 0.26 -2.80 -13.38
C MET A 99 0.06 -4.08 -14.20
N ASN A 100 -0.86 -4.95 -13.77
CA ASN A 100 -1.27 -6.05 -14.64
C ASN A 100 -2.02 -5.54 -15.88
N LEU A 101 -2.08 -6.35 -16.93
CA LEU A 101 -2.51 -5.86 -18.24
C LEU A 101 -3.99 -5.41 -18.25
N VAL A 102 -4.86 -6.03 -17.46
CA VAL A 102 -6.26 -5.57 -17.30
C VAL A 102 -6.31 -4.19 -16.65
N ALA A 103 -5.49 -3.94 -15.63
CA ALA A 103 -5.39 -2.63 -14.99
C ALA A 103 -4.79 -1.58 -15.94
N GLU A 104 -3.79 -1.94 -16.76
CA GLU A 104 -3.26 -1.05 -17.80
C GLU A 104 -4.32 -0.65 -18.85
N GLU A 105 -5.20 -1.58 -19.23
CA GLU A 105 -6.28 -1.33 -20.19
C GLU A 105 -7.42 -0.48 -19.59
N LEU A 106 -7.88 -0.83 -18.38
CA LEU A 106 -9.07 -0.21 -17.79
C LEU A 106 -8.81 1.13 -17.11
N THR A 107 -7.65 1.34 -16.51
CA THR A 107 -7.36 2.55 -15.70
C THR A 107 -7.43 3.86 -16.51
N PRO A 108 -6.94 3.95 -17.76
CA PRO A 108 -6.94 5.21 -18.50
C PRO A 108 -8.33 5.75 -18.87
N ALA A 109 -9.28 4.87 -19.21
CA ALA A 109 -10.56 5.27 -19.81
C ALA A 109 -11.77 4.46 -19.32
N SER A 110 -11.60 3.48 -18.43
CA SER A 110 -12.64 2.53 -18.03
C SER A 110 -13.31 1.82 -19.22
N MET A 111 -12.54 1.50 -20.25
CA MET A 111 -13.03 0.84 -21.48
C MET A 111 -12.51 -0.59 -21.54
N ILE A 112 -13.42 -1.56 -21.71
CA ILE A 112 -13.05 -2.96 -21.92
C ILE A 112 -12.53 -3.11 -23.35
N GLY A 113 -11.34 -3.70 -23.48
CA GLY A 113 -10.72 -4.06 -24.74
C GLY A 113 -10.34 -5.54 -24.79
N GLY A 114 -9.40 -5.86 -25.69
CA GLY A 114 -8.99 -7.23 -25.96
C GLY A 114 -8.30 -7.91 -24.77
N VAL A 115 -7.62 -7.15 -23.90
CA VAL A 115 -6.94 -7.71 -22.73
C VAL A 115 -7.94 -8.13 -21.67
N THR A 116 -8.91 -7.27 -21.35
CA THR A 116 -9.96 -7.60 -20.38
C THR A 116 -10.85 -8.73 -20.89
N GLN A 117 -11.18 -8.75 -22.18
CA GLN A 117 -11.89 -9.89 -22.78
C GLN A 117 -11.08 -11.19 -22.70
N ALA A 118 -9.76 -11.14 -22.92
CA ALA A 118 -8.90 -12.30 -22.77
C ALA A 118 -8.84 -12.80 -21.32
N ALA A 119 -8.86 -11.90 -20.34
CA ALA A 119 -8.96 -12.26 -18.91
C ALA A 119 -10.32 -12.89 -18.57
N LEU A 120 -11.42 -12.35 -19.11
CA LEU A 120 -12.76 -12.93 -19.03
C LEU A 120 -12.85 -14.32 -19.69
N ASN A 121 -12.04 -14.61 -20.69
CA ASN A 121 -12.00 -15.95 -21.30
C ASN A 121 -11.21 -16.96 -20.46
N ARG A 122 -10.47 -16.49 -19.43
CA ARG A 122 -9.71 -17.34 -18.50
C ARG A 122 -10.44 -17.62 -17.20
N ILE A 123 -11.49 -16.86 -16.87
CA ILE A 123 -12.39 -17.24 -15.78
C ILE A 123 -13.14 -18.51 -16.19
N ASN A 124 -13.41 -19.40 -15.23
CA ASN A 124 -14.16 -20.64 -15.46
C ASN A 124 -15.68 -20.37 -15.63
N VAL A 125 -16.02 -19.45 -16.54
CA VAL A 125 -17.37 -18.98 -16.86
C VAL A 125 -17.54 -18.99 -18.38
N PRO A 126 -18.54 -19.68 -18.94
CA PRO A 126 -18.79 -19.69 -20.37
C PRO A 126 -19.03 -18.29 -20.95
N HIS A 127 -18.63 -18.06 -22.21
CA HIS A 127 -18.72 -16.75 -22.86
C HIS A 127 -20.12 -16.10 -22.76
N TYR A 128 -21.19 -16.88 -22.97
CA TYR A 128 -22.57 -16.38 -22.88
C TYR A 128 -22.99 -15.92 -21.47
N ALA A 129 -22.28 -16.35 -20.42
CA ALA A 129 -22.56 -16.05 -19.02
C ALA A 129 -21.63 -14.99 -18.42
N GLN A 130 -20.58 -14.56 -19.14
CA GLN A 130 -19.58 -13.60 -18.64
C GLN A 130 -20.21 -12.26 -18.22
N ALA A 131 -21.16 -11.74 -19.01
CA ALA A 131 -21.83 -10.49 -18.67
C ALA A 131 -22.66 -10.62 -17.38
N SER A 132 -23.40 -11.72 -17.21
CA SER A 132 -24.17 -11.97 -15.98
C SER A 132 -23.28 -12.15 -14.76
N TRP A 133 -22.15 -12.85 -14.93
CA TRP A 133 -21.16 -13.00 -13.88
C TRP A 133 -20.57 -11.64 -13.47
N LEU A 134 -20.14 -10.82 -14.43
CA LEU A 134 -19.55 -9.52 -14.13
C LEU A 134 -20.56 -8.54 -13.52
N THR A 135 -21.83 -8.55 -13.99
CA THR A 135 -22.92 -7.80 -13.35
C THR A 135 -23.10 -8.19 -11.89
N HIS A 136 -23.07 -9.50 -11.60
CA HIS A 136 -23.15 -9.99 -10.22
C HIS A 136 -21.98 -9.47 -9.40
N MET A 137 -20.74 -9.68 -9.87
CA MET A 137 -19.53 -9.23 -9.17
C MET A 137 -19.57 -7.74 -8.85
N ILE A 138 -19.98 -6.88 -9.79
CA ILE A 138 -20.05 -5.43 -9.56
C ILE A 138 -21.10 -5.09 -8.49
N ASN A 139 -22.32 -5.61 -8.60
CA ASN A 139 -23.41 -5.25 -7.70
C ASN A 139 -23.34 -5.94 -6.32
N SER A 140 -22.58 -7.02 -6.19
CA SER A 140 -22.41 -7.75 -4.93
C SER A 140 -21.12 -7.38 -4.19
N SER A 141 -20.18 -6.70 -4.84
CA SER A 141 -18.93 -6.30 -4.20
C SER A 141 -19.17 -5.20 -3.16
N PRO A 142 -18.48 -5.26 -2.00
CA PRO A 142 -18.47 -4.12 -1.09
C PRO A 142 -17.83 -2.91 -1.78
N GLU A 143 -18.24 -1.71 -1.39
CA GLU A 143 -17.62 -0.51 -1.92
C GLU A 143 -16.22 -0.34 -1.31
N LEU A 144 -15.19 -0.42 -2.16
CA LEU A 144 -13.80 -0.22 -1.74
C LEU A 144 -13.43 1.26 -1.91
N LEU A 145 -13.22 1.97 -0.79
CA LEU A 145 -12.88 3.38 -0.79
C LEU A 145 -11.57 3.66 -0.04
N LEU A 146 -10.74 4.52 -0.62
CA LEU A 146 -9.72 5.30 0.12
C LEU A 146 -10.25 6.71 0.29
N ASP A 147 -10.21 7.23 1.50
CA ASP A 147 -10.56 8.63 1.71
C ASP A 147 -9.39 9.55 1.35
N ALA A 148 -9.65 10.53 0.49
CA ALA A 148 -8.64 11.27 -0.27
C ALA A 148 -7.81 12.32 0.51
N VAL A 149 -8.19 12.73 1.72
CA VAL A 149 -7.49 13.80 2.47
C VAL A 149 -7.60 13.61 3.98
N PRO A 150 -6.50 13.65 4.75
CA PRO A 150 -6.55 13.87 6.20
C PRO A 150 -7.20 15.24 6.50
N GLY A 151 -8.40 15.24 7.09
CA GLY A 151 -8.99 16.43 7.71
C GLY A 151 -9.84 17.39 6.87
N ALA A 152 -10.04 17.19 5.56
CA ALA A 152 -10.84 18.12 4.74
C ALA A 152 -12.12 17.51 4.10
N GLY A 153 -12.34 16.21 4.25
CA GLY A 153 -13.51 15.51 3.70
C GLY A 153 -14.63 15.23 4.72
N THR A 154 -15.70 14.57 4.29
CA THR A 154 -16.72 13.95 5.16
C THR A 154 -16.45 12.46 5.43
N GLY A 155 -15.30 11.96 4.99
CA GLY A 155 -14.84 10.56 5.13
C GLY A 155 -14.28 10.19 6.51
N PHE A 156 -13.81 8.96 6.63
CA PHE A 156 -13.18 8.29 7.77
C PHE A 156 -12.02 9.10 8.37
N PHE A 157 -11.04 9.51 7.56
CA PHE A 157 -9.87 10.27 8.06
C PHE A 157 -10.22 11.65 8.60
N ALA A 158 -11.25 12.31 8.06
CA ALA A 158 -11.71 13.61 8.55
C ALA A 158 -12.54 13.48 9.84
N ARG A 159 -13.30 12.38 10.01
CA ARG A 159 -13.98 12.06 11.27
C ARG A 159 -12.99 11.73 12.39
N LEU A 160 -11.90 11.05 12.08
CA LEU A 160 -10.82 10.74 13.03
C LEU A 160 -10.12 12.02 13.52
N GLU A 161 -9.80 12.95 12.62
CA GLU A 161 -9.19 14.23 12.98
C GLU A 161 -10.16 15.14 13.77
N LYS A 162 -11.45 15.13 13.43
CA LYS A 162 -12.47 15.87 14.20
C LYS A 162 -12.69 15.28 15.59
N ALA A 163 -12.67 13.94 15.72
CA ALA A 163 -12.72 13.24 17.01
C ALA A 163 -11.46 13.51 17.86
N ARG A 164 -10.28 13.59 17.22
CA ARG A 164 -9.02 14.01 17.86
C ARG A 164 -9.09 15.45 18.39
N GLN A 165 -9.63 16.38 17.60
CA GLN A 165 -9.81 17.77 18.01
C GLN A 165 -10.85 17.92 19.14
N TYR A 166 -11.95 17.15 19.09
CA TYR A 166 -12.98 17.14 20.14
C TYR A 166 -12.44 16.54 21.45
N ALA A 167 -11.73 15.41 21.41
CA ALA A 167 -11.15 14.78 22.60
C ALA A 167 -10.09 15.69 23.29
N ASN A 168 -9.32 16.44 22.49
CA ASN A 168 -8.35 17.41 23.01
C ASN A 168 -9.01 18.70 23.56
N GLN A 169 -10.20 19.08 23.08
CA GLN A 169 -10.99 20.19 23.67
C GLN A 169 -11.55 19.83 25.06
N TRP A 170 -11.93 18.57 25.31
CA TRP A 170 -12.43 18.14 26.63
C TRP A 170 -11.32 17.89 27.66
N GLY A 171 -10.07 17.73 27.22
CA GLY A 171 -8.90 17.73 28.11
C GLY A 171 -8.67 19.07 28.84
N LEU A 172 -9.28 20.16 28.36
CA LEU A 172 -9.24 21.48 29.01
C LEU A 172 -10.27 21.65 30.15
N LEU A 173 -11.20 20.70 30.34
CA LEU A 173 -12.29 20.78 31.34
C LEU A 173 -12.14 19.84 32.56
N ALA A 174 -10.92 19.35 32.82
CA ALA A 174 -10.47 18.85 34.13
C ALA A 174 -11.13 17.58 34.74
N ASP A 175 -11.74 16.67 33.97
CA ASP A 175 -12.05 15.30 34.46
C ASP A 175 -10.84 14.36 34.30
N ARG A 176 -10.30 13.88 35.43
CA ARG A 176 -9.10 13.03 35.47
C ARG A 176 -9.29 11.64 34.87
N ARG A 177 -10.52 11.19 34.61
CA ARG A 177 -10.77 9.92 33.91
C ARG A 177 -10.52 10.00 32.40
N TYR A 178 -10.48 11.22 31.85
CA TYR A 178 -10.14 11.51 30.45
C TYR A 178 -8.74 12.12 30.30
N LEU A 179 -7.91 12.08 31.37
CA LEU A 179 -6.52 12.48 31.29
C LEU A 179 -5.75 11.51 30.39
N ARG A 180 -5.43 12.05 29.21
CA ARG A 180 -4.55 11.54 28.18
C ARG A 180 -5.16 10.45 27.29
N TRP A 181 -5.79 10.93 26.21
CA TRP A 181 -5.60 10.31 24.91
C TRP A 181 -4.08 10.32 24.62
N THR A 182 -3.40 9.23 25.00
CA THR A 182 -1.96 9.05 24.78
C THR A 182 -1.79 8.23 23.52
N SER A 183 -0.91 8.69 22.64
CA SER A 183 -0.45 8.04 21.40
C SER A 183 0.04 6.60 21.56
N SER A 184 0.11 6.08 22.79
CA SER A 184 0.43 4.69 23.11
C SER A 184 -0.70 3.69 22.85
N ASN A 185 -1.92 4.14 22.51
CA ASN A 185 -3.09 3.29 22.26
C ASN A 185 -3.66 3.41 20.83
N GLU A 186 -2.85 3.81 19.85
CA GLU A 186 -3.24 3.76 18.44
C GLU A 186 -3.30 2.31 17.92
N GLY A 187 -4.38 1.61 18.27
CA GLY A 187 -5.04 0.75 17.29
C GLY A 187 -5.50 1.66 16.16
N TYR A 188 -4.65 1.85 15.14
CA TYR A 188 -5.07 2.42 13.87
C TYR A 188 -6.33 1.65 13.44
N PHE A 189 -7.38 2.40 13.06
CA PHE A 189 -8.77 1.98 12.84
C PHE A 189 -9.63 1.88 14.12
N ASN A 190 -10.35 2.95 14.48
CA ASN A 190 -11.51 2.87 15.38
C ASN A 190 -12.82 3.33 14.67
N ASP A 191 -13.67 2.35 14.40
CA ASP A 191 -15.10 2.22 14.72
C ASP A 191 -16.20 3.21 14.30
N GLN A 192 -15.98 4.27 13.50
CA GLN A 192 -17.13 5.15 13.11
C GLN A 192 -17.27 5.53 11.63
N THR A 193 -16.90 4.64 10.71
CA THR A 193 -17.37 4.72 9.30
C THR A 193 -17.89 3.44 8.69
N LEU A 194 -17.86 2.34 9.45
CA LEU A 194 -18.36 1.05 8.99
C LEU A 194 -19.84 0.99 8.67
N GLY A 195 -20.66 1.87 9.26
CA GLY A 195 -22.10 1.81 9.08
C GLY A 195 -22.61 2.15 7.67
N ARG A 196 -21.75 2.24 6.63
CA ARG A 196 -22.20 2.42 5.24
C ARG A 196 -21.47 1.61 4.16
N SER A 197 -20.29 1.02 4.41
CA SER A 197 -19.55 0.25 3.39
C SER A 197 -19.58 -1.27 3.60
N LEU A 198 -20.13 -1.74 4.72
CA LEU A 198 -20.16 -3.16 5.11
C LEU A 198 -21.51 -3.57 5.73
N ASP A 199 -22.60 -2.88 5.38
CA ASP A 199 -23.89 -3.56 5.48
C ASP A 199 -23.77 -4.81 4.63
N ALA A 200 -24.14 -5.97 5.19
CA ALA A 200 -23.94 -7.30 4.60
C ALA A 200 -24.69 -7.54 3.25
N GLY A 201 -25.17 -6.47 2.60
CA GLY A 201 -25.53 -6.43 1.19
C GLY A 201 -24.51 -5.58 0.43
N GLY A 202 -23.91 -6.15 -0.63
CA GLY A 202 -22.95 -5.44 -1.48
C GLY A 202 -23.43 -4.07 -1.95
N TYR A 203 -22.49 -3.22 -2.38
CA TYR A 203 -22.83 -1.90 -2.93
C TYR A 203 -23.44 -2.05 -4.32
N ASN A 204 -24.75 -2.31 -4.33
CA ASN A 204 -25.50 -2.49 -5.55
C ASN A 204 -25.72 -1.15 -6.24
N ILE A 205 -24.88 -0.85 -7.23
CA ILE A 205 -24.98 0.35 -8.06
C ILE A 205 -26.12 0.27 -9.10
N GLY A 206 -26.80 -0.87 -9.17
CA GLY A 206 -27.90 -1.11 -10.10
C GLY A 206 -27.46 -1.13 -11.57
N ILE A 207 -26.21 -1.53 -11.86
CA ILE A 207 -25.79 -1.77 -13.25
C ILE A 207 -26.49 -3.03 -13.77
N THR A 208 -27.02 -2.98 -14.99
CA THR A 208 -27.81 -4.07 -15.57
C THR A 208 -26.96 -5.02 -16.42
N LEU A 209 -27.50 -6.22 -16.67
CA LEU A 209 -26.89 -7.19 -17.59
C LEU A 209 -26.64 -6.59 -18.98
N HIS A 210 -27.61 -5.87 -19.52
CA HIS A 210 -27.51 -5.27 -20.84
C HIS A 210 -26.37 -4.25 -20.93
N GLU A 211 -26.19 -3.45 -19.89
CA GLU A 211 -25.12 -2.45 -19.83
C GLU A 211 -23.74 -3.07 -19.66
N VAL A 212 -23.61 -4.13 -18.84
CA VAL A 212 -22.35 -4.86 -18.73
C VAL A 212 -22.02 -5.59 -20.04
N ALA A 213 -23.00 -6.18 -20.71
CA ALA A 213 -22.80 -6.78 -22.03
C ALA A 213 -22.36 -5.73 -23.06
N GLY A 214 -22.97 -4.54 -23.03
CA GLY A 214 -22.56 -3.40 -23.86
C GLY A 214 -21.13 -2.94 -23.55
N TRP A 215 -20.76 -2.88 -22.27
CA TRP A 215 -19.41 -2.52 -21.84
C TRP A 215 -18.36 -3.53 -22.31
N ILE A 216 -18.63 -4.83 -22.13
CA ILE A 216 -17.78 -5.92 -22.63
C ILE A 216 -17.60 -5.84 -24.15
N ALA A 217 -18.64 -5.42 -24.88
CA ALA A 217 -18.59 -5.18 -26.32
C ALA A 217 -17.85 -3.88 -26.73
N GLY A 218 -17.25 -3.15 -25.77
CA GLY A 218 -16.44 -1.97 -26.01
C GLY A 218 -17.21 -0.63 -25.97
N ASN A 219 -18.45 -0.61 -25.47
CA ASN A 219 -19.14 0.66 -25.19
C ASN A 219 -18.69 1.25 -23.84
N PRO A 220 -18.76 2.57 -23.62
CA PRO A 220 -18.46 3.14 -22.31
C PRO A 220 -19.47 2.69 -21.24
N LEU A 221 -19.06 2.80 -19.98
CA LEU A 221 -19.98 2.65 -18.85
C LEU A 221 -21.20 3.61 -19.00
N PRO A 222 -22.41 3.19 -18.58
CA PRO A 222 -23.62 3.98 -18.81
C PRO A 222 -23.56 5.38 -18.19
N ALA A 223 -23.88 6.40 -18.98
CA ALA A 223 -23.90 7.79 -18.53
C ALA A 223 -24.88 8.07 -17.39
N ARG A 224 -25.89 7.20 -17.18
CA ARG A 224 -26.82 7.29 -16.04
C ARG A 224 -26.15 6.96 -14.69
N LEU A 225 -25.03 6.23 -14.69
CA LEU A 225 -24.30 5.91 -13.47
C LEU A 225 -23.57 7.15 -12.99
N SER A 226 -23.67 7.44 -11.68
CA SER A 226 -22.88 8.51 -11.07
C SER A 226 -21.38 8.21 -11.20
N PRO A 227 -20.49 9.23 -11.12
CA PRO A 227 -19.05 9.01 -11.16
C PRO A 227 -18.57 7.99 -10.11
N ARG A 228 -19.17 8.02 -8.91
CA ARG A 228 -18.91 7.04 -7.84
C ARG A 228 -19.29 5.61 -8.24
N ALA A 229 -20.44 5.43 -8.89
CA ALA A 229 -20.87 4.12 -9.38
C ALA A 229 -19.99 3.60 -10.52
N GLN A 230 -19.54 4.48 -11.42
CA GLN A 230 -18.58 4.11 -12.47
C GLN A 230 -17.23 3.70 -11.89
N ASN A 231 -16.73 4.45 -10.90
CA ASN A 231 -15.52 4.10 -10.17
C ASN A 231 -15.64 2.74 -9.45
N HIS A 232 -16.78 2.47 -8.82
CA HIS A 232 -17.05 1.17 -8.21
C HIS A 232 -17.05 0.04 -9.23
N ALA A 233 -17.71 0.22 -10.37
CA ALA A 233 -17.71 -0.78 -11.45
C ALA A 233 -16.27 -1.09 -11.92
N LEU A 234 -15.44 -0.06 -12.10
CA LEU A 234 -14.02 -0.23 -12.44
C LEU A 234 -13.28 -1.02 -11.35
N VAL A 235 -13.34 -0.57 -10.10
CA VAL A 235 -12.61 -1.15 -8.97
C VAL A 235 -13.04 -2.60 -8.69
N ALA A 236 -14.34 -2.88 -8.73
CA ALA A 236 -14.86 -4.24 -8.56
C ALA A 236 -14.41 -5.16 -9.70
N THR A 237 -14.38 -4.66 -10.95
CA THR A 237 -13.90 -5.43 -12.11
C THR A 237 -12.42 -5.76 -11.99
N LEU A 238 -11.58 -4.78 -11.62
CA LEU A 238 -10.15 -4.99 -11.39
C LEU A 238 -9.87 -6.01 -10.28
N ALA A 239 -10.62 -5.93 -9.18
CA ALA A 239 -10.50 -6.89 -8.08
C ALA A 239 -10.93 -8.31 -8.51
N ALA A 240 -12.06 -8.43 -9.21
CA ALA A 240 -12.61 -9.72 -9.65
C ALA A 240 -11.73 -10.43 -10.69
N LEU A 241 -11.01 -9.68 -11.53
CA LEU A 241 -10.16 -10.24 -12.59
C LEU A 241 -8.69 -10.39 -12.20
N ARG A 242 -8.29 -10.01 -10.97
CA ARG A 242 -6.88 -10.03 -10.53
C ARG A 242 -6.18 -11.35 -10.86
N ASP A 243 -6.76 -12.47 -10.46
CA ASP A 243 -6.07 -13.77 -10.46
C ASP A 243 -5.97 -14.39 -11.86
N VAL A 244 -6.71 -13.86 -12.84
CA VAL A 244 -6.67 -14.27 -14.25
C VAL A 244 -5.99 -13.23 -15.15
N SER A 245 -5.76 -12.02 -14.62
CA SER A 245 -5.12 -10.93 -15.33
C SER A 245 -3.63 -11.24 -15.53
N PRO A 246 -3.14 -11.27 -16.78
CA PRO A 246 -1.72 -11.48 -17.02
C PRO A 246 -0.89 -10.32 -16.48
N SER A 247 0.29 -10.66 -15.98
CA SER A 247 1.31 -9.67 -15.60
C SER A 247 1.81 -8.87 -16.79
N ALA A 248 2.12 -7.60 -16.57
CA ALA A 248 2.93 -6.81 -17.51
C ALA A 248 4.42 -7.10 -17.30
N ASN A 249 5.29 -6.29 -17.93
CA ASN A 249 6.73 -6.52 -17.94
C ASN A 249 7.44 -6.25 -16.60
N GLY A 250 6.76 -5.62 -15.65
CA GLY A 250 7.37 -5.12 -14.42
C GLY A 250 8.02 -3.75 -14.59
N ALA A 251 8.19 -3.05 -13.47
CA ALA A 251 8.84 -1.76 -13.40
C ALA A 251 9.80 -1.67 -12.20
N GLU A 252 10.92 -0.98 -12.39
CA GLU A 252 11.81 -0.64 -11.30
C GLU A 252 11.12 0.31 -10.32
N SER A 253 11.53 0.27 -9.05
CA SER A 253 10.94 1.08 -7.98
C SER A 253 11.98 1.84 -7.19
N VAL A 254 11.63 3.08 -6.85
CA VAL A 254 12.41 3.97 -6.00
C VAL A 254 11.62 4.17 -4.71
N ILE A 255 12.21 3.81 -3.58
CA ILE A 255 11.60 3.94 -2.25
C ILE A 255 12.25 5.10 -1.52
N GLY A 256 11.43 6.09 -1.16
CA GLY A 256 11.79 7.09 -0.17
C GLY A 256 11.40 6.59 1.22
N TRP A 257 12.37 6.37 2.11
CA TRP A 257 12.09 5.87 3.45
C TRP A 257 12.52 6.86 4.54
N ASN A 258 11.61 7.14 5.47
CA ASN A 258 11.90 7.95 6.65
C ASN A 258 11.85 7.08 7.91
N PRO A 259 13.00 6.60 8.41
CA PRO A 259 13.06 5.71 9.57
C PRO A 259 13.03 6.43 10.93
N TYR A 260 13.07 7.76 10.93
CA TYR A 260 13.32 8.53 12.14
C TYR A 260 12.05 8.71 12.98
N ALA A 261 12.22 8.85 14.30
CA ALA A 261 11.11 9.03 15.24
C ALA A 261 10.34 10.35 15.03
N SER A 262 10.91 11.31 14.29
CA SER A 262 10.23 12.53 13.86
C SER A 262 9.09 12.26 12.86
N ASN A 263 9.11 11.13 12.16
CA ASN A 263 7.99 10.68 11.35
C ASN A 263 6.84 10.25 12.28
N PRO A 264 5.68 10.93 12.26
CA PRO A 264 4.56 10.59 13.14
C PRO A 264 4.06 9.16 12.96
N LEU A 265 4.16 8.59 11.75
CA LEU A 265 3.77 7.20 11.49
C LEU A 265 4.68 6.20 12.21
N ASN A 266 5.94 6.55 12.40
CA ASN A 266 6.87 5.72 13.16
C ASN A 266 6.58 5.75 14.65
N LEU A 267 5.68 6.60 15.16
CA LEU A 267 5.23 6.55 16.55
C LEU A 267 4.28 5.38 16.81
N SER A 268 3.47 5.00 15.83
CA SER A 268 2.42 3.97 15.96
C SER A 268 2.79 2.61 15.37
N ARG A 269 3.79 2.54 14.48
CA ARG A 269 4.32 1.26 13.94
C ARG A 269 5.86 1.22 13.90
N PRO A 270 6.49 0.03 13.95
CA PRO A 270 7.92 -0.12 13.67
C PRO A 270 8.30 0.51 12.33
N PRO A 271 9.41 1.28 12.24
CA PRO A 271 9.88 1.86 10.98
C PRO A 271 10.09 0.81 9.87
N ALA A 272 10.55 -0.38 10.25
CA ALA A 272 10.75 -1.49 9.32
C ALA A 272 9.44 -2.04 8.72
N ILE A 273 8.30 -1.94 9.41
CA ILE A 273 6.99 -2.24 8.80
C ILE A 273 6.63 -1.17 7.78
N GLY A 274 7.00 0.09 8.04
CA GLY A 274 6.86 1.16 7.06
C GLY A 274 7.72 0.94 5.80
N LEU A 275 8.92 0.38 5.93
CA LEU A 275 9.74 -0.01 4.77
C LEU A 275 9.14 -1.22 4.05
N ALA A 276 8.64 -2.20 4.80
CA ALA A 276 8.01 -3.39 4.25
C ALA A 276 6.82 -3.04 3.34
N HIS A 277 6.00 -2.07 3.75
CA HIS A 277 4.88 -1.55 2.96
C HIS A 277 5.34 -1.12 1.55
N GLU A 278 6.35 -0.25 1.47
CA GLU A 278 6.88 0.21 0.18
C GLU A 278 7.53 -0.92 -0.63
N LEU A 279 8.20 -1.87 0.04
CA LEU A 279 8.80 -3.04 -0.63
C LEU A 279 7.75 -3.98 -1.22
N ILE A 280 6.56 -4.09 -0.62
CA ILE A 280 5.46 -4.88 -1.18
C ILE A 280 4.92 -4.22 -2.45
N HIS A 281 4.78 -2.90 -2.47
CA HIS A 281 4.45 -2.18 -3.70
C HIS A 281 5.52 -2.39 -4.77
N ALA A 282 6.80 -2.30 -4.41
CA ALA A 282 7.91 -2.54 -5.32
C ALA A 282 7.91 -3.99 -5.86
N TYR A 283 7.56 -4.96 -5.03
CA TYR A 283 7.39 -6.37 -5.43
C TYR A 283 6.31 -6.53 -6.49
N TYR A 284 5.09 -6.04 -6.23
CA TYR A 284 4.00 -6.17 -7.20
C TYR A 284 4.27 -5.34 -8.46
N SER A 285 4.90 -4.19 -8.34
CA SER A 285 5.29 -3.36 -9.48
C SER A 285 6.38 -4.02 -10.32
N GLY A 286 7.39 -4.62 -9.69
CA GLY A 286 8.48 -5.34 -10.36
C GLY A 286 8.01 -6.61 -11.08
N LEU A 287 6.88 -7.20 -10.66
CA LEU A 287 6.25 -8.32 -11.35
C LEU A 287 5.19 -7.89 -12.38
N GLY A 288 4.90 -6.60 -12.51
CA GLY A 288 3.81 -6.12 -13.36
C GLY A 288 2.45 -6.63 -12.91
N GLN A 289 2.24 -6.72 -11.59
CA GLN A 289 1.06 -7.31 -10.94
C GLN A 289 0.27 -6.29 -10.13
N GLN A 290 0.64 -5.01 -10.15
CA GLN A 290 -0.09 -3.99 -9.42
C GLN A 290 -1.51 -3.78 -10.00
N LEU A 291 -2.49 -3.45 -9.14
CA LEU A 291 -3.91 -3.36 -9.53
C LEU A 291 -4.44 -1.94 -9.69
N GLY A 292 -3.57 -0.94 -9.60
CA GLY A 292 -3.98 0.45 -9.70
C GLY A 292 -2.81 1.41 -9.63
N ARG A 293 -3.14 2.70 -9.68
CA ARG A 293 -2.19 3.79 -9.49
C ARG A 293 -1.94 4.08 -8.01
N ASP A 294 -0.74 4.52 -7.73
CA ASP A 294 -0.24 4.94 -6.43
C ASP A 294 -0.96 6.17 -5.83
N PHE A 295 -1.47 7.09 -6.66
CA PHE A 295 -2.15 8.29 -6.15
C PHE A 295 -3.25 8.83 -7.08
N GLY A 296 -4.24 9.50 -6.48
CA GLY A 296 -5.20 10.37 -7.19
C GLY A 296 -6.16 9.66 -8.13
N HIS A 297 -6.25 8.32 -8.07
CA HIS A 297 -7.10 7.51 -8.94
C HIS A 297 -8.04 6.62 -8.12
N PRO A 298 -9.26 6.30 -8.59
CA PRO A 298 -10.15 5.39 -7.88
C PRO A 298 -9.54 4.02 -7.56
N SER A 299 -8.67 3.51 -8.43
CA SER A 299 -7.96 2.23 -8.24
C SER A 299 -6.87 2.29 -7.16
N THR A 300 -6.51 3.47 -6.63
CA THR A 300 -5.52 3.57 -5.55
C THR A 300 -5.94 2.74 -4.34
N VAL A 301 -7.24 2.52 -4.14
CA VAL A 301 -7.73 1.58 -3.10
C VAL A 301 -7.19 0.18 -3.27
N LEU A 302 -7.09 -0.31 -4.51
CA LEU A 302 -6.58 -1.65 -4.78
C LEU A 302 -5.06 -1.70 -4.64
N PHE A 303 -4.36 -0.61 -5.01
CA PHE A 303 -2.92 -0.45 -4.79
C PHE A 303 -2.57 -0.66 -3.32
N GLU A 304 -3.31 0.00 -2.41
CA GLU A 304 -3.13 -0.07 -0.96
C GLU A 304 -3.67 -1.37 -0.35
N PHE A 305 -4.86 -1.82 -0.74
CA PHE A 305 -5.48 -3.01 -0.15
C PHE A 305 -4.67 -4.27 -0.44
N LEU A 306 -4.13 -4.38 -1.66
CA LEU A 306 -3.26 -5.49 -2.02
C LEU A 306 -1.98 -5.49 -1.19
N CYS A 307 -1.38 -4.31 -0.99
CA CYS A 307 -0.17 -4.15 -0.20
C CYS A 307 -0.40 -4.53 1.27
N VAL A 308 -1.45 -3.98 1.89
CA VAL A 308 -1.71 -4.21 3.31
C VAL A 308 -2.21 -5.63 3.56
N GLY A 309 -2.87 -6.26 2.57
CA GLY A 309 -3.55 -7.55 2.74
C GLY A 309 -4.91 -7.32 3.36
N LEU A 310 -5.75 -6.64 2.58
CA LEU A 310 -7.05 -6.13 2.96
C LEU A 310 -8.06 -6.51 1.85
N GLY A 311 -9.28 -6.82 2.26
CA GLY A 311 -10.48 -6.80 1.45
C GLY A 311 -10.65 -8.18 0.84
N PRO A 312 -10.71 -8.28 -0.48
CA PRO A 312 -10.55 -9.55 -1.16
C PRO A 312 -9.22 -10.26 -0.84
N TRP A 313 -8.20 -9.55 -0.32
CA TRP A 313 -6.84 -10.05 -0.10
C TRP A 313 -6.42 -10.11 1.36
N ASP A 314 -7.38 -10.14 2.25
CA ASP A 314 -7.20 -10.18 3.69
C ASP A 314 -6.32 -11.35 4.20
N GLU A 315 -6.21 -12.40 3.40
CA GLU A 315 -5.35 -13.57 3.66
C GLU A 315 -4.11 -13.67 2.78
N ALA A 316 -3.87 -12.68 1.90
CA ALA A 316 -2.76 -12.73 0.95
C ALA A 316 -1.41 -12.90 1.67
N PRO A 317 -0.62 -13.91 1.28
CA PRO A 317 0.65 -14.21 1.97
C PRO A 317 1.69 -13.11 1.76
N ILE A 318 1.72 -12.51 0.55
CA ILE A 318 2.58 -11.36 0.22
C ILE A 318 1.80 -10.07 0.51
N SER A 319 1.86 -9.64 1.77
CA SER A 319 1.22 -8.43 2.25
C SER A 319 1.85 -7.94 3.56
N GLU A 320 1.53 -6.71 3.97
CA GLU A 320 1.95 -6.16 5.25
C GLU A 320 1.39 -6.99 6.40
N ASN A 321 0.13 -7.42 6.29
CA ASN A 321 -0.49 -8.36 7.23
C ASN A 321 0.24 -9.71 7.26
N GLY A 322 0.73 -10.20 6.12
CA GLY A 322 1.58 -11.39 6.03
C GLY A 322 2.85 -11.25 6.88
N ILE A 323 3.52 -10.10 6.84
CA ILE A 323 4.71 -9.81 7.66
C ILE A 323 4.34 -9.63 9.14
N ARG A 324 3.28 -8.86 9.44
CA ARG A 324 2.81 -8.57 10.81
C ARG A 324 2.47 -9.84 11.59
N ARG A 325 1.91 -10.87 10.95
CA ARG A 325 1.58 -12.17 11.57
C ARG A 325 2.80 -12.83 12.24
N HIS A 326 3.98 -12.64 11.66
CA HIS A 326 5.23 -13.29 12.09
C HIS A 326 6.23 -12.33 12.75
N TRP A 327 5.92 -11.03 12.80
CA TRP A 327 6.84 -10.00 13.30
C TRP A 327 7.36 -10.30 14.71
N TYR A 328 6.45 -10.56 15.65
CA TYR A 328 6.84 -10.78 17.05
C TYR A 328 7.63 -12.09 17.25
N SER A 329 7.27 -13.15 16.52
CA SER A 329 7.92 -14.46 16.69
C SER A 329 9.24 -14.59 15.92
N HIS A 330 9.45 -13.80 14.87
CA HIS A 330 10.62 -13.95 13.99
C HIS A 330 11.55 -12.73 13.99
N ALA A 331 11.01 -11.51 13.96
CA ALA A 331 11.82 -10.29 13.85
C ALA A 331 12.27 -9.77 15.22
N VAL A 332 11.35 -9.70 16.20
CA VAL A 332 11.65 -9.18 17.56
C VAL A 332 12.81 -9.90 18.28
N PRO A 333 13.00 -11.23 18.14
CA PRO A 333 14.16 -11.92 18.71
C PRO A 333 15.52 -11.43 18.19
N LEU A 334 15.57 -10.82 16.99
CA LEU A 334 16.80 -10.29 16.39
C LEU A 334 17.16 -8.89 16.91
N MET A 335 16.22 -8.20 17.56
CA MET A 335 16.36 -6.81 17.97
C MET A 335 17.02 -6.72 19.35
N GLY A 336 18.06 -5.90 19.46
CA GLY A 336 18.73 -5.64 20.74
C GLY A 336 17.78 -5.01 21.78
N PRO A 337 18.05 -5.13 23.09
CA PRO A 337 17.20 -4.57 24.15
C PRO A 337 16.99 -3.05 24.06
N ALA A 338 17.93 -2.32 23.46
CA ALA A 338 17.86 -0.87 23.29
C ALA A 338 16.92 -0.44 22.15
N GLU A 339 16.47 -1.36 21.29
CA GLU A 339 15.78 -1.03 20.05
C GLU A 339 14.27 -0.88 20.23
N LYS A 340 13.87 0.14 20.99
CA LYS A 340 12.47 0.35 21.39
C LYS A 340 11.53 0.64 20.21
N GLN A 341 12.01 1.27 19.15
CA GLN A 341 11.18 1.66 18.00
C GLN A 341 10.73 0.46 17.16
N SER A 342 11.62 -0.49 16.91
CA SER A 342 11.33 -1.68 16.08
C SER A 342 10.57 -2.76 16.85
N ARG A 343 10.71 -2.79 18.18
CA ARG A 343 10.10 -3.77 19.10
C ARG A 343 8.63 -3.47 19.48
N LYS A 344 7.99 -2.47 18.87
CA LYS A 344 6.61 -2.11 19.21
C LYS A 344 5.67 -3.28 19.03
N ALA A 345 4.79 -3.48 20.01
CA ALA A 345 3.72 -4.44 19.90
C ALA A 345 2.81 -4.04 18.73
N MET A 346 2.56 -4.99 17.84
CA MET A 346 1.69 -4.82 16.69
C MET A 346 0.62 -5.91 16.75
N PRO A 347 -0.65 -5.60 16.46
CA PRO A 347 -1.63 -6.65 16.22
C PRO A 347 -1.14 -7.52 15.06
N LYS A 348 -1.38 -8.83 15.19
CA LYS A 348 -1.01 -9.83 14.17
C LYS A 348 -1.62 -9.56 12.80
N ARG A 349 -2.68 -8.74 12.77
CA ARG A 349 -3.42 -8.36 11.58
C ARG A 349 -4.08 -7.01 11.81
N ILE A 350 -4.00 -6.14 10.81
CA ILE A 350 -4.92 -5.02 10.66
C ILE A 350 -6.26 -5.63 10.22
N LYS A 351 -7.28 -5.47 11.04
CA LYS A 351 -8.63 -5.96 10.73
C LYS A 351 -9.46 -4.82 10.16
N TYR A 352 -10.40 -5.20 9.28
CA TYR A 352 -11.69 -4.54 9.22
C TYR A 352 -12.28 -4.64 10.62
N LEU A 353 -12.31 -3.54 11.37
CA LEU A 353 -13.45 -3.40 12.26
C LEU A 353 -14.69 -3.35 11.38
#